data_AF-A0A2V7Y0K3-F1
#
_entry.id   AF-A0A2V7Y0K3-F1
#
_cell.length_a   1.000
_cell.length_b   1.000
_cell.length_c   1.000
_cell.angle_alpha   90.00
_cell.angle_beta   90.00
_cell.angle_gamma   90.00
#
_symmetry.space_group_name_H-M   'P 1'
#
loop_
_entity.id
_entity.type
_entity.pdbx_description
1 polymer ?
#
loop_
_entity_poly.entity_id
_entity_poly.type
_entity_poly.pdbx_seq_one_letter_code
_entity_poly.pdbx_strand_id
1 'polypeptide(L)'
;MSHYVTDLDGERKPRKLPDRELDASETRVLGSLAEKQMSTPEYYPLTLNAIIAACNQKSNREPVMELSEGDVQSALDRLQSEKLVWKVMGGRAVRWEHNLDANLQLDRPARAILTLLFLRGAQTPGE
;
A
#
# COMPACT_ATOMS: atom_id res chain seq x y z
N MET A 1 -18.17 -0.13 -4.09
CA MET A 1 -17.75 -1.12 -3.06
C MET A 1 -17.98 -0.51 -1.67
N SER A 2 -18.66 -1.21 -0.76
CA SER A 2 -19.05 -0.67 0.56
C SER A 2 -17.85 -0.51 1.49
N HIS A 3 -17.63 0.71 2.03
CA HIS A 3 -16.60 1.10 3.01
C HIS A 3 -16.77 0.49 4.41
N TYR A 4 -17.72 -0.45 4.54
CA TYR A 4 -18.08 -1.10 5.78
C TYR A 4 -18.17 -2.60 5.53
N VAL A 5 -17.65 -3.38 6.48
CA VAL A 5 -17.91 -4.80 6.56
C VAL A 5 -19.08 -4.95 7.54
N THR A 6 -20.10 -5.67 7.10
CA THR A 6 -21.16 -6.12 8.00
C THR A 6 -20.59 -7.29 8.80
N ASP A 7 -20.50 -7.14 10.11
CA ASP A 7 -20.14 -8.27 10.97
C ASP A 7 -21.29 -9.29 11.06
N LEU A 8 -21.09 -10.36 11.83
CA LEU A 8 -22.09 -11.41 12.01
C LEU A 8 -23.38 -10.90 12.67
N ASP A 9 -23.31 -9.74 13.33
CA ASP A 9 -24.43 -9.09 14.03
C ASP A 9 -25.17 -8.07 13.15
N GLY A 10 -24.74 -7.90 11.89
CA GLY A 10 -25.37 -6.94 10.98
C GLY A 10 -24.84 -5.51 11.12
N GLU A 11 -23.86 -5.27 11.99
CA GLU A 11 -23.31 -3.93 12.21
C GLU A 11 -22.30 -3.57 11.12
N ARG A 12 -22.48 -2.38 10.53
CA ARG A 12 -21.49 -1.78 9.64
C ARG A 12 -20.33 -1.25 10.47
N LYS A 13 -19.21 -1.97 10.53
CA LYS A 13 -17.98 -1.51 11.20
C LYS A 13 -16.96 -0.99 10.19
N PRO A 14 -16.23 0.10 10.51
CA PRO A 14 -15.09 0.53 9.70
C PRO A 14 -14.07 -0.61 9.64
N ARG A 15 -13.43 -0.81 8.48
CA ARG A 15 -12.36 -1.80 8.38
C ARG A 15 -11.23 -1.37 9.31
N LYS A 16 -10.99 -2.17 10.34
CA LYS A 16 -9.94 -1.94 11.33
C LYS A 16 -8.56 -2.04 10.66
N LEU A 17 -7.66 -1.13 11.02
CA LEU A 17 -6.22 -1.32 10.77
C LEU A 17 -5.74 -2.58 11.51
N PRO A 18 -4.62 -3.18 11.09
CA PRO A 18 -4.03 -4.28 11.84
C PRO A 18 -3.72 -3.88 13.29
N ASP A 19 -3.90 -4.81 14.22
CA ASP A 19 -3.60 -4.64 15.65
C ASP A 19 -2.08 -4.74 15.95
N ARG A 20 -1.24 -4.67 14.90
CA ARG A 20 0.22 -4.69 14.98
C ARG A 20 0.81 -3.58 14.13
N GLU A 21 2.05 -3.24 14.42
CA GLU A 21 2.84 -2.35 13.57
C GLU A 21 3.21 -3.05 12.26
N LEU A 22 3.21 -2.27 11.18
CA LEU A 22 3.75 -2.70 9.90
C LEU A 22 5.27 -2.66 9.96
N ASP A 23 5.91 -3.67 9.40
CA ASP A 23 7.36 -3.66 9.24
C ASP A 23 7.79 -2.67 8.13
N ALA A 24 9.10 -2.46 8.03
CA ALA A 24 9.67 -1.51 7.07
C ALA A 24 9.37 -1.88 5.61
N SER A 25 9.34 -3.17 5.28
CA SER A 25 9.06 -3.66 3.93
C SER A 25 7.59 -3.49 3.58
N GLU A 26 6.69 -3.82 4.51
CA GLU A 26 5.24 -3.64 4.37
C GLU A 26 4.87 -2.17 4.16
N THR A 27 5.43 -1.30 5.00
CA THR A 27 5.27 0.16 4.89
C THR A 27 5.77 0.66 3.54
N ARG A 28 6.95 0.21 3.10
CA ARG A 28 7.53 0.57 1.80
C ARG A 28 6.66 0.10 0.63
N VAL A 29 6.14 -1.12 0.67
CA VAL A 29 5.27 -1.68 -0.37
C VAL A 29 3.96 -0.89 -0.46
N LEU A 30 3.29 -0.61 0.66
CA LEU A 30 2.06 0.19 0.68
C LEU A 30 2.30 1.61 0.15
N GLY A 31 3.34 2.29 0.64
CA GLY A 31 3.72 3.62 0.17
C GLY A 31 4.01 3.63 -1.34
N SER A 32 4.72 2.63 -1.84
CA SER A 32 5.06 2.52 -3.27
C SER A 32 3.82 2.29 -4.14
N LEU A 33 2.89 1.43 -3.70
CA LEU A 33 1.62 1.23 -4.39
C LEU A 33 0.77 2.51 -4.41
N ALA A 34 0.66 3.20 -3.27
CA ALA A 34 -0.13 4.43 -3.15
C ALA A 34 0.45 5.57 -4.00
N GLU A 35 1.78 5.72 -4.00
CA GLU A 35 2.48 6.70 -4.85
C GLU A 35 2.20 6.43 -6.33
N LYS A 36 2.34 5.18 -6.79
CA LYS A 36 2.15 4.85 -8.21
C LYS A 36 0.68 4.91 -8.65
N GLN A 37 -0.28 4.65 -7.76
CA GLN A 37 -1.69 4.88 -8.05
C GLN A 37 -1.94 6.37 -8.39
N MET A 38 -1.27 7.29 -7.68
CA MET A 38 -1.48 8.73 -7.84
C MET A 38 -0.64 9.36 -8.95
N SER A 39 0.63 8.95 -9.07
CA SER A 39 1.60 9.59 -9.97
C SER A 39 1.65 8.95 -11.36
N THR A 40 1.33 7.66 -11.46
CA THR A 40 1.42 6.88 -12.70
C THR A 40 0.25 5.89 -12.83
N PRO A 41 -1.00 6.38 -12.83
CA PRO A 41 -2.21 5.54 -12.82
C PRO A 41 -2.30 4.58 -14.02
N GLU A 42 -1.70 4.93 -15.16
CA GLU A 42 -1.66 4.12 -16.38
C GLU A 42 -0.92 2.78 -16.21
N TYR A 43 -0.02 2.68 -15.23
CA TYR A 43 0.70 1.45 -14.91
C TYR A 43 0.11 0.70 -13.72
N TYR A 44 -0.89 1.27 -13.04
CA TYR A 44 -1.54 0.68 -11.86
C TYR A 44 -2.73 -0.22 -12.27
N PRO A 45 -3.00 -1.36 -11.58
CA PRO A 45 -2.28 -1.97 -10.45
C PRO A 45 -0.88 -2.44 -10.85
N LEU A 46 0.05 -2.69 -9.93
CA LEU A 46 1.46 -3.01 -10.27
C LEU A 46 1.74 -4.51 -10.32
N THR A 47 2.64 -4.98 -11.19
CA THR A 47 3.22 -6.34 -11.10
C THR A 47 4.25 -6.41 -9.97
N LEU A 48 4.62 -7.63 -9.53
CA LEU A 48 5.66 -7.82 -8.51
C LEU A 48 6.96 -7.07 -8.85
N ASN A 49 7.46 -7.22 -10.09
CA ASN A 49 8.68 -6.53 -10.54
C ASN A 49 8.55 -5.00 -10.52
N ALA A 50 7.37 -4.45 -10.84
CA ALA A 50 7.13 -3.03 -10.77
C ALA A 50 7.10 -2.53 -9.31
N ILE A 51 6.60 -3.34 -8.38
CA ILE A 51 6.63 -3.03 -6.93
C ILE A 51 8.06 -3.04 -6.42
N ILE A 52 8.86 -4.05 -6.77
CA ILE A 52 10.29 -4.11 -6.40
C ILE A 52 11.02 -2.85 -6.90
N ALA A 53 10.84 -2.51 -8.18
CA ALA A 53 11.45 -1.32 -8.77
C ALA A 53 11.00 -0.03 -8.07
N ALA A 54 9.73 0.07 -7.66
CA ALA A 54 9.21 1.21 -6.90
C ALA A 54 9.74 1.25 -5.46
N CYS A 55 9.88 0.11 -4.79
CA CYS A 55 10.40 0.04 -3.42
C CYS A 55 11.86 0.48 -3.32
N ASN A 56 12.65 0.15 -4.34
CA ASN A 56 14.10 0.35 -4.41
C ASN A 56 14.50 1.62 -5.20
N GLN A 57 13.59 2.57 -5.41
CA GLN A 57 13.94 3.85 -6.04
C GLN A 57 14.97 4.62 -5.19
N LYS A 58 15.90 5.29 -5.87
CA LYS A 58 16.93 6.11 -5.20
C LYS A 58 16.42 7.49 -4.77
N SER A 59 15.32 7.95 -5.36
CA SER A 59 14.67 9.22 -5.03
C SER A 59 13.37 8.98 -4.28
N ASN A 60 12.96 9.95 -3.46
CA ASN A 60 11.72 9.92 -2.69
C ASN A 60 11.59 8.68 -1.80
N ARG A 61 12.71 8.14 -1.31
CA ARG A 61 12.80 7.02 -0.38
C ARG A 61 13.74 7.37 0.75
N GLU A 62 13.28 7.24 1.98
CA GLU A 62 14.11 7.38 3.17
C GLU A 62 13.71 6.28 4.19
N PRO A 63 14.61 5.31 4.46
CA PRO A 63 15.89 5.08 3.81
C PRO A 63 15.75 4.53 2.39
N VAL A 64 16.79 4.68 1.55
CA VAL A 64 16.89 3.87 0.32
C VAL A 64 17.02 2.40 0.74
N MET A 65 16.24 1.52 0.10
CA MET A 65 16.21 0.08 0.40
C MET A 65 16.61 -0.73 -0.84
N GLU A 66 17.06 -1.96 -0.60
CA GLU A 66 17.33 -2.98 -1.62
C GLU A 66 16.54 -4.25 -1.30
N LEU A 67 15.21 -4.17 -1.39
CA LEU A 67 14.34 -5.31 -1.15
C LEU A 67 14.47 -6.33 -2.28
N SER A 68 14.65 -7.60 -1.92
CA SER A 68 14.61 -8.72 -2.86
C SER A 68 13.18 -9.05 -3.29
N GLU A 69 13.03 -9.89 -4.31
CA GLU A 69 11.72 -10.42 -4.70
C GLU A 69 11.04 -11.16 -3.54
N GLY A 70 11.81 -11.94 -2.76
CA GLY A 70 11.31 -12.66 -1.59
C GLY A 70 10.82 -11.73 -0.48
N ASP A 71 11.50 -10.62 -0.24
CA ASP A 71 11.10 -9.63 0.77
C ASP A 71 9.76 -8.98 0.39
N VAL A 72 9.64 -8.54 -0.87
CA VAL A 72 8.43 -7.89 -1.38
C VAL A 72 7.26 -8.86 -1.43
N GLN A 73 7.48 -10.10 -1.90
CA GLN A 73 6.42 -11.12 -1.95
C GLN A 73 5.93 -11.47 -0.54
N SER A 74 6.85 -11.67 0.41
CA SER A 74 6.49 -11.95 1.80
C SER A 74 5.71 -10.80 2.45
N ALA A 75 6.09 -9.54 2.18
CA ALA A 75 5.36 -8.37 2.64
C ALA A 75 3.96 -8.29 2.02
N LEU A 76 3.81 -8.54 0.72
CA LEU A 76 2.52 -8.57 0.04
C LEU A 76 1.59 -9.65 0.62
N ASP A 77 2.12 -10.83 0.95
CA ASP A 77 1.32 -11.92 1.53
C ASP A 77 0.82 -11.56 2.94
N ARG A 78 1.67 -10.95 3.78
CA ARG A 78 1.24 -10.44 5.11
C ARG A 78 0.20 -9.33 4.98
N LEU A 79 0.45 -8.34 4.14
CA LEU A 79 -0.49 -7.25 3.86
C LEU A 79 -1.83 -7.75 3.28
N GLN A 80 -1.79 -8.80 2.46
CA GLN A 80 -2.99 -9.42 1.89
C GLN A 80 -3.84 -10.08 2.96
N SER A 81 -3.22 -10.78 3.92
CA SER A 81 -3.91 -11.40 5.04
C SER A 81 -4.66 -10.37 5.90
N GLU A 82 -4.14 -9.15 5.96
CA GLU A 82 -4.72 -8.00 6.66
C GLU A 82 -5.62 -7.12 5.77
N LYS A 83 -5.87 -7.54 4.52
CA LYS A 83 -6.73 -6.83 3.56
C LYS A 83 -6.24 -5.42 3.25
N LEU A 84 -4.94 -5.17 3.37
CA LEU A 84 -4.32 -3.88 3.03
C LEU A 84 -3.90 -3.81 1.56
N VAL A 85 -3.81 -4.96 0.88
CA VAL A 85 -3.59 -5.07 -0.57
C VAL A 85 -4.49 -6.16 -1.17
N TRP A 86 -4.72 -6.10 -2.48
CA TRP A 86 -5.45 -7.13 -3.23
C TRP A 86 -4.70 -7.57 -4.48
N LYS A 87 -4.84 -8.85 -4.82
CA LYS A 87 -4.45 -9.38 -6.14
C LYS A 87 -5.54 -9.04 -7.14
N VAL A 88 -5.17 -8.34 -8.21
CA VAL A 88 -6.04 -8.09 -9.36
C VAL A 88 -5.80 -9.18 -10.38
N MET A 89 -6.79 -10.06 -10.54
CA MET A 89 -6.78 -11.17 -11.48
C MET A 89 -7.48 -10.72 -12.77
N GLY A 90 -6.80 -10.79 -13.92
CA GLY A 90 -7.41 -10.33 -15.18
C GLY A 90 -6.47 -10.21 -16.38
N GLY A 91 -5.30 -10.86 -16.34
CA GLY A 91 -4.30 -10.80 -17.41
C GLY A 91 -3.25 -11.89 -17.26
N ARG A 92 -2.18 -11.83 -18.06
CA ARG A 92 -1.10 -12.84 -18.07
C ARG A 92 -0.24 -12.86 -16.82
N ALA A 93 -0.27 -11.79 -16.01
CA ALA A 93 0.54 -11.66 -14.80
C ALA A 93 -0.33 -11.18 -13.63
N VAL A 94 0.00 -11.67 -12.43
CA VAL A 94 -0.61 -11.18 -11.17
C VAL A 94 -0.21 -9.73 -10.96
N ARG A 95 -1.20 -8.89 -10.63
CA ARG A 95 -0.99 -7.48 -10.28
C ARG A 95 -1.55 -7.21 -8.89
N TRP A 96 -1.08 -6.17 -8.26
CA TRP A 96 -1.44 -5.80 -6.89
C TRP A 96 -1.88 -4.34 -6.81
N GLU A 97 -2.93 -4.13 -6.02
CA GLU A 97 -3.44 -2.82 -5.63
C GLU A 97 -3.43 -2.68 -4.11
N HIS A 98 -3.28 -1.45 -3.61
CA HIS A 98 -3.48 -1.15 -2.20
C HIS A 98 -4.97 -0.95 -1.91
N ASN A 99 -5.35 -1.18 -0.65
CA ASN A 99 -6.72 -1.02 -0.17
C ASN A 99 -6.84 0.04 0.95
N LEU A 100 -5.86 0.95 1.03
CA LEU A 100 -5.80 2.02 2.03
C LEU A 100 -7.07 2.89 2.05
N ASP A 101 -7.59 3.29 0.89
CA ASP A 101 -8.75 4.20 0.79
C ASP A 101 -10.01 3.63 1.48
N ALA A 102 -10.26 2.33 1.28
CA ALA A 102 -11.40 1.67 1.88
C ALA A 102 -11.24 1.44 3.38
N ASN A 103 -10.01 1.30 3.88
CA ASN A 103 -9.72 1.05 5.29
C ASN A 103 -9.65 2.34 6.10
N LEU A 104 -9.13 3.42 5.53
CA LEU A 104 -8.82 4.65 6.24
C LEU A 104 -9.72 5.84 5.86
N GLN A 105 -10.63 5.66 4.89
CA GLN A 105 -11.53 6.72 4.40
C GLN A 105 -10.77 7.98 3.96
N LEU A 106 -9.60 7.79 3.36
CA LEU A 106 -8.72 8.90 2.98
C LEU A 106 -9.28 9.63 1.77
N ASP A 107 -9.33 10.96 1.86
CA ASP A 107 -9.42 11.80 0.69
C ASP A 107 -8.05 11.89 -0.03
N ARG A 108 -8.03 12.52 -1.20
CA ARG A 108 -6.81 12.62 -2.01
C ARG A 108 -5.67 13.35 -1.27
N PRO A 109 -5.89 14.47 -0.57
CA PRO A 109 -4.86 15.11 0.25
C PRO A 109 -4.33 14.22 1.39
N ALA A 110 -5.20 13.60 2.18
CA ALA A 110 -4.78 12.74 3.28
C ALA A 110 -3.97 11.54 2.78
N ARG A 111 -4.37 10.96 1.64
CA ARG A 111 -3.60 9.88 0.99
C ARG A 111 -2.23 10.34 0.54
N ALA A 112 -2.09 11.55 0.01
CA ALA A 112 -0.80 12.11 -0.39
C ALA A 112 0.15 12.21 0.81
N ILE A 113 -0.35 12.76 1.92
CA ILE A 113 0.43 12.91 3.17
C ILE A 113 0.83 11.53 3.70
N LEU A 114 -0.11 10.59 3.81
CA LEU A 114 0.20 9.24 4.29
C LEU A 114 1.24 8.53 3.42
N THR A 115 1.12 8.68 2.10
CA THR A 115 2.08 8.12 1.13
C THR A 115 3.48 8.70 1.35
N LEU A 116 3.59 10.01 1.57
CA LEU A 116 4.86 10.67 1.87
C LEU A 116 5.46 10.14 3.19
N LEU A 117 4.64 10.02 4.23
CA LEU A 117 5.08 9.50 5.53
C LEU A 117 5.54 8.04 5.45
N PHE A 118 4.88 7.19 4.66
CA PHE A 118 5.30 5.81 4.44
C PHE A 118 6.63 5.69 3.67
N LEU A 119 6.88 6.62 2.75
CA LEU A 119 8.06 6.56 1.89
C LEU A 119 9.29 7.25 2.47
N ARG A 120 9.08 8.26 3.31
CA ARG A 120 10.15 9.14 3.81
C ARG A 120 10.17 9.33 5.33
N GLY A 121 9.27 8.68 6.06
CA GLY A 121 9.18 8.85 7.51
C GLY A 121 8.63 10.23 7.91
N ALA A 122 8.93 10.63 9.15
CA ALA A 122 8.46 11.90 9.72
C ALA A 122 9.02 13.09 8.93
N GLN A 123 8.13 13.98 8.50
CA GLN A 123 8.44 15.19 7.74
C GLN A 123 7.80 16.41 8.40
N THR A 124 8.41 17.58 8.20
CA THR A 124 7.81 18.86 8.59
C THR A 124 6.75 19.29 7.57
N PRO A 125 5.76 20.14 7.93
CA PRO A 125 4.71 20.57 6.99
C PRO A 125 5.20 21.33 5.74
N GLY A 126 6.47 21.76 5.70
CA GLY A 126 7.06 22.48 4.58
C GLY A 126 7.80 21.61 3.56
N GLU A 127 7.93 20.30 3.82
CA GLU A 127 8.60 19.30 2.97
C GLU A 127 7.60 18.48 2.15
#